data_AF-A0A351RBL4-F1
#
_entry.id   AF-A0A351RBL4-F1
#
_cell.length_a   1.000
_cell.length_b   1.000
_cell.length_c   1.000
_cell.angle_alpha   90.00
_cell.angle_beta   90.00
_cell.angle_gamma   90.00
#
_symmetry.space_group_name_H-M   'P 1'
#
loop_
_entity.id
_entity.type
_entity.pdbx_description
1 polymer ?
#
loop_
_entity_poly.entity_id
_entity_poly.type
_entity_poly.pdbx_seq_one_letter_code
_entity_poly.pdbx_strand_id
1 'polypeptide(L)'
;GKEKWREVKHDAHHEEDHHDEDHHHGLSPTDDPHEPGWVVKLPLILLAIPSLAIGYFAIEPMLFGDFFKGIIYVDAHAHPAMHELTHHWHTIFHSSLGMAIHGLMTLPFALAASGVVLAWFFYMKRPDIPAAIQARFSLINKVLENKYGFDSFNDRFFAAGSRFLGNKLWQIGDVKIIDGAMVNGTANLIGKLSGVIRKLQTGLIYHYAFAMIIGVFLMLSLGLLKI
;
A
#
# COMPACT_ATOMS: atom_id res chain seq x y z
N GLY A 1 24.37 14.63 -32.84
CA GLY A 1 25.30 14.19 -31.78
C GLY A 1 24.95 12.76 -31.43
N LYS A 2 25.84 12.00 -30.78
CA LYS A 2 25.50 10.64 -30.33
C LYS A 2 24.30 10.69 -29.38
N GLU A 3 23.40 9.73 -29.51
CA GLU A 3 22.21 9.61 -28.68
C GLU A 3 22.58 9.42 -27.21
N LYS A 4 22.09 10.30 -26.32
CA LYS A 4 22.48 10.30 -24.90
C LYS A 4 22.15 8.98 -24.18
N TRP A 5 21.11 8.26 -24.63
CA TRP A 5 20.71 6.97 -24.05
C TRP A 5 21.68 5.82 -24.38
N ARG A 6 22.53 5.98 -25.40
CA ARG A 6 23.57 4.99 -25.77
C ARG A 6 24.85 5.13 -24.93
N GLU A 7 25.01 6.25 -24.22
CA GLU A 7 26.18 6.56 -23.39
C GLU A 7 25.81 6.77 -21.91
N VAL A 8 24.68 6.21 -21.45
CA VAL A 8 24.28 6.31 -20.04
C VAL A 8 25.29 5.58 -19.17
N LYS A 9 26.08 6.34 -18.41
CA LYS A 9 26.77 5.79 -17.24
C LYS A 9 25.71 5.62 -16.16
N HIS A 10 25.46 4.39 -15.76
CA HIS A 10 24.67 4.09 -14.58
C HIS A 10 25.43 4.62 -13.35
N ASP A 11 25.22 5.88 -13.01
CA ASP A 11 25.53 6.36 -11.67
C ASP A 11 24.45 5.77 -10.76
N ALA A 12 24.87 4.75 -10.00
CA ALA A 12 24.04 3.99 -9.10
C ALA A 12 23.45 4.91 -8.01
N HIS A 13 22.23 5.38 -8.25
CA HIS A 13 21.35 5.71 -7.14
C HIS A 13 20.83 4.39 -6.60
N HIS A 14 21.40 4.00 -5.47
CA HIS A 14 21.01 2.83 -4.68
C HIS A 14 19.52 2.89 -4.35
N GLU A 15 18.70 2.14 -5.08
CA GLU A 15 17.45 1.61 -4.55
C GLU A 15 17.80 0.27 -3.90
N GLU A 16 17.70 0.20 -2.58
CA GLU A 16 17.88 -1.03 -1.82
C GLU A 16 16.73 -2.00 -2.11
N ASP A 17 17.07 -3.10 -2.79
CA ASP A 17 16.61 -4.47 -2.59
C ASP A 17 15.14 -4.72 -2.23
N HIS A 18 14.33 -4.89 -3.27
CA HIS A 18 13.28 -5.91 -3.27
C HIS A 18 13.57 -6.90 -4.39
N HIS A 19 13.76 -8.17 -4.01
CA HIS A 19 13.91 -9.31 -4.90
C HIS A 19 12.67 -9.46 -5.80
N ASP A 20 12.74 -8.95 -7.02
CA ASP A 20 11.87 -9.34 -8.12
C ASP A 20 12.77 -9.68 -9.32
N GLU A 21 12.46 -10.81 -9.95
CA GLU A 21 13.22 -11.41 -11.04
C GLU A 21 13.50 -10.43 -12.19
N ASP A 22 14.69 -10.54 -12.76
CA ASP A 22 15.29 -9.72 -13.82
C ASP A 22 14.42 -9.58 -15.09
N HIS A 23 13.37 -8.76 -15.04
CA HIS A 23 12.75 -8.16 -16.22
C HIS A 23 13.36 -6.79 -16.47
N HIS A 24 14.56 -6.78 -17.05
CA HIS A 24 15.17 -5.58 -17.61
C HIS A 24 14.25 -4.99 -18.70
N HIS A 25 13.37 -4.06 -18.33
CA HIS A 25 12.58 -3.24 -19.27
C HIS A 25 13.40 -2.10 -19.90
N GLY A 26 14.73 -2.17 -19.84
CA GLY A 26 15.64 -1.21 -20.46
C GLY A 26 16.06 -1.68 -21.84
N LEU A 27 16.09 -0.76 -22.81
CA LEU A 27 16.71 -0.99 -24.11
C LEU A 27 18.19 -1.26 -23.92
N SER A 28 18.72 -2.32 -24.54
CA SER A 28 20.17 -2.52 -24.58
C SER A 28 20.82 -1.42 -25.43
N PRO A 29 22.15 -1.18 -25.32
CA PRO A 29 22.84 -0.19 -26.15
C PRO A 29 22.70 -0.42 -27.66
N THR A 30 22.27 -1.61 -28.07
CA THR A 30 22.00 -2.02 -29.45
C THR A 30 20.54 -1.94 -29.87
N ASP A 31 19.60 -1.80 -28.93
CA ASP A 31 18.17 -1.72 -29.24
C ASP A 31 17.76 -0.27 -29.51
N ASP A 32 17.01 -0.04 -30.59
CA ASP A 32 16.44 1.27 -30.87
C ASP A 32 15.07 1.43 -30.19
N PRO A 33 14.79 2.60 -29.55
CA PRO A 33 13.47 2.89 -29.01
C PRO A 33 12.41 2.79 -30.11
N HIS A 34 11.46 1.88 -29.95
CA HIS A 34 10.32 1.76 -30.85
C HIS A 34 9.11 2.50 -30.28
N GLU A 35 8.29 3.06 -31.16
CA GLU A 35 7.02 3.65 -30.73
C GLU A 35 6.09 2.58 -30.16
N PRO A 36 5.26 2.91 -29.16
CA PRO A 36 4.32 1.95 -28.61
C PRO A 36 3.27 1.55 -29.66
N GLY A 37 2.76 0.32 -29.57
CA GLY A 37 1.72 -0.18 -30.46
C GLY A 37 0.39 0.58 -30.33
N TRP A 38 -0.52 0.39 -31.30
CA TRP A 38 -1.83 1.06 -31.33
C TRP A 38 -2.70 0.81 -30.10
N VAL A 39 -2.52 -0.32 -29.43
CA VAL A 39 -3.22 -0.67 -28.18
C VAL A 39 -2.91 0.32 -27.05
N VAL A 40 -1.72 0.92 -27.04
CA VAL A 40 -1.31 1.95 -26.06
C VAL A 40 -1.57 3.36 -26.59
N LYS A 41 -1.26 3.61 -27.87
CA LYS A 41 -1.43 4.94 -28.48
C LYS A 41 -2.89 5.40 -28.48
N LEU A 42 -3.82 4.51 -28.82
CA LEU A 42 -5.22 4.88 -28.97
C LEU A 42 -5.85 5.36 -27.64
N PRO A 43 -5.70 4.65 -26.49
CA PRO A 43 -6.13 5.18 -25.20
C PRO A 43 -5.49 6.53 -24.83
N LEU A 44 -4.18 6.71 -25.07
CA LEU A 44 -3.49 7.97 -24.75
C LEU A 44 -4.04 9.15 -25.58
N ILE A 45 -4.27 8.95 -26.87
CA ILE A 45 -4.88 9.97 -27.75
C ILE A 45 -6.32 10.26 -27.29
N LEU A 46 -7.10 9.22 -26.99
CA LEU A 46 -8.48 9.36 -26.55
C LEU A 46 -8.58 10.09 -25.21
N LEU A 47 -7.59 9.98 -24.32
CA LEU A 47 -7.49 10.76 -23.08
C LEU A 47 -7.02 12.19 -23.32
N ALA A 48 -6.11 12.43 -24.27
CA ALA A 48 -5.60 13.77 -24.55
C ALA A 48 -6.68 14.73 -25.10
N ILE A 49 -7.59 14.22 -25.95
CA ILE A 49 -8.69 15.02 -26.54
C ILE A 49 -9.58 15.67 -25.47
N PRO A 50 -10.20 14.92 -24.53
CA PRO A 50 -11.02 15.51 -23.49
C PRO A 50 -10.17 16.35 -22.52
N SER A 51 -8.92 16.00 -22.23
CA SER A 51 -8.05 16.84 -21.39
C SER A 51 -7.84 18.24 -21.97
N LEU A 52 -7.74 18.39 -23.29
CA LEU A 52 -7.63 19.70 -23.95
C LEU A 52 -8.96 20.47 -23.96
N ALA A 53 -10.09 19.77 -24.06
CA ALA A 53 -11.40 20.38 -24.29
C ALA A 53 -12.19 20.65 -22.99
N ILE A 54 -12.04 19.80 -21.97
CA ILE A 54 -12.94 19.80 -20.80
C ILE A 54 -12.88 21.11 -20.03
N GLY A 55 -11.70 21.73 -19.90
CA GLY A 55 -11.56 23.02 -19.23
C GLY A 55 -12.39 24.12 -19.89
N TYR A 56 -12.48 24.11 -21.22
CA TYR A 56 -13.27 25.11 -21.96
C TYR A 56 -14.77 24.97 -21.70
N PHE A 57 -15.28 23.74 -21.67
CA PHE A 57 -16.71 23.45 -21.51
C PHE A 57 -17.18 23.42 -20.05
N ALA A 58 -16.32 22.98 -19.13
CA ALA A 58 -16.71 22.73 -17.76
C ALA A 58 -16.56 23.94 -16.84
N ILE A 59 -15.70 24.91 -17.18
CA ILE A 59 -15.35 26.01 -16.27
C ILE A 59 -16.56 26.84 -15.85
N GLU A 60 -17.45 27.19 -16.78
CA GLU A 60 -18.64 27.99 -16.49
C GLU A 60 -19.64 27.23 -15.60
N PRO A 61 -20.19 26.08 -16.01
CA PRO A 61 -21.20 25.38 -15.20
C PRO A 61 -20.65 24.92 -13.84
N MET A 62 -19.35 24.61 -13.76
CA MET A 62 -18.73 24.07 -12.55
C MET A 62 -18.28 25.14 -11.55
N LEU A 63 -17.59 26.20 -11.99
CA LEU A 63 -17.05 27.23 -11.09
C LEU A 63 -18.01 28.41 -10.90
N PHE A 64 -18.75 28.79 -11.93
CA PHE A 64 -19.59 30.00 -11.93
C PHE A 64 -21.10 29.71 -12.02
N GLY A 65 -21.47 28.45 -12.29
CA GLY A 65 -22.85 27.96 -12.29
C GLY A 65 -23.30 27.42 -10.93
N ASP A 66 -24.39 26.65 -10.95
CA ASP A 66 -25.00 26.11 -9.73
C ASP A 66 -24.43 24.73 -9.31
N PHE A 67 -23.41 24.19 -10.00
CA PHE A 67 -22.94 22.81 -9.78
C PHE A 67 -22.53 22.50 -8.33
N PHE A 68 -21.82 23.41 -7.66
CA PHE A 68 -21.41 23.25 -6.25
C PHE A 68 -22.34 23.93 -5.24
N LYS A 69 -23.40 24.59 -5.71
CA LYS A 69 -24.27 25.40 -4.85
C LYS A 69 -25.01 24.51 -3.86
N GLY A 70 -24.84 24.83 -2.57
CA GLY A 70 -25.42 24.05 -1.47
C GLY A 70 -24.68 22.76 -1.11
N ILE A 71 -23.64 22.38 -1.87
CA ILE A 71 -22.74 21.26 -1.52
C ILE A 71 -21.53 21.80 -0.73
N ILE A 72 -20.98 22.92 -1.17
CA ILE A 72 -19.86 23.59 -0.53
C ILE A 72 -20.37 24.90 0.06
N TYR A 73 -20.31 25.02 1.38
CA TYR A 73 -20.54 26.29 2.06
C TYR A 73 -19.24 27.09 2.10
N VAL A 74 -19.26 28.30 1.53
CA VAL A 74 -18.17 29.26 1.63
C VAL A 74 -18.72 30.52 2.27
N ASP A 75 -18.14 30.92 3.40
CA ASP A 75 -18.41 32.23 3.98
C ASP A 75 -17.77 33.30 3.07
N ALA A 76 -18.61 33.89 2.19
CA ALA A 76 -18.19 34.88 1.22
C ALA A 76 -17.75 36.20 1.87
N HIS A 77 -18.12 36.46 3.13
CA HIS A 77 -17.68 37.66 3.85
C HIS A 77 -16.27 37.47 4.41
N ALA A 78 -15.95 36.28 4.94
CA ALA A 78 -14.61 35.95 5.39
C ALA A 78 -13.64 35.65 4.22
N HIS A 79 -14.14 35.12 3.11
CA HIS A 79 -13.33 34.70 1.96
C HIS A 79 -13.90 35.23 0.63
N PRO A 80 -13.70 36.52 0.30
CA PRO A 80 -14.29 37.15 -0.88
C PRO A 80 -13.63 36.74 -2.21
N ALA A 81 -12.57 35.92 -2.19
CA ALA A 81 -11.80 35.57 -3.38
C ALA A 81 -12.65 35.00 -4.54
N MET A 82 -13.63 34.15 -4.22
CA MET A 82 -14.54 33.59 -5.25
C MET A 82 -15.55 34.61 -5.77
N HIS A 83 -15.93 35.59 -4.95
CA HIS A 83 -16.80 36.68 -5.36
C HIS A 83 -16.08 37.59 -6.37
N GLU A 84 -14.84 38.00 -6.06
CA GLU A 84 -13.99 38.79 -6.95
C GLU A 84 -13.68 38.04 -8.25
N LEU A 85 -13.38 36.74 -8.16
CA LEU A 85 -13.12 35.91 -9.35
C LEU A 85 -14.34 35.80 -10.25
N THR A 86 -15.53 35.66 -9.66
CA THR A 86 -16.81 35.64 -10.40
C THR A 86 -17.10 36.99 -11.05
N HIS A 87 -16.81 38.09 -10.35
CA HIS A 87 -16.95 39.43 -10.89
C HIS A 87 -16.01 39.61 -12.10
N HIS A 88 -14.73 39.26 -11.99
CA HIS A 88 -13.78 39.33 -13.11
C HIS A 88 -14.16 38.40 -14.27
N TRP A 89 -14.70 37.22 -14.00
CA TRP A 89 -15.24 36.33 -15.04
C TRP A 89 -16.32 37.00 -15.87
N HIS A 90 -17.35 37.55 -15.19
CA HIS A 90 -18.48 38.16 -15.88
C HIS A 90 -18.17 39.55 -16.48
N THR A 91 -17.21 40.29 -15.94
CA THR A 91 -16.95 41.70 -16.34
C THR A 91 -15.69 41.90 -17.18
N ILE A 92 -14.68 41.03 -17.08
CA ILE A 92 -13.37 41.22 -17.72
C ILE A 92 -13.08 40.09 -18.73
N PHE A 93 -13.38 38.84 -18.37
CA PHE A 93 -12.97 37.69 -19.19
C PHE A 93 -14.02 37.28 -20.23
N HIS A 94 -15.32 37.41 -19.91
CA HIS A 94 -16.50 37.17 -20.76
C HIS A 94 -16.59 35.79 -21.47
N SER A 95 -15.56 34.95 -21.39
CA SER A 95 -15.47 33.65 -22.04
C SER A 95 -14.34 32.80 -21.44
N SER A 96 -14.43 31.49 -21.59
CA SER A 96 -13.38 30.53 -21.22
C SER A 96 -12.04 30.84 -21.91
N LEU A 97 -12.07 31.33 -23.15
CA LEU A 97 -10.86 31.71 -23.89
C LEU A 97 -10.18 32.96 -23.30
N GLY A 98 -10.97 33.96 -22.92
CA GLY A 98 -10.46 35.19 -22.28
C GLY A 98 -9.74 34.91 -20.96
N MET A 99 -10.32 34.01 -20.13
CA MET A 99 -9.67 33.56 -18.91
C MET A 99 -8.39 32.75 -19.18
N ALA A 100 -8.39 31.87 -20.19
CA ALA A 100 -7.21 31.08 -20.53
C ALA A 100 -6.02 31.98 -20.94
N ILE A 101 -6.26 32.99 -21.79
CA ILE A 101 -5.25 33.97 -22.21
C ILE A 101 -4.76 34.78 -21.00
N HIS A 102 -5.67 35.24 -20.14
CA HIS A 102 -5.28 35.94 -18.92
C HIS A 102 -4.39 35.07 -18.03
N GLY A 103 -4.71 33.78 -17.88
CA GLY A 103 -3.93 32.80 -17.15
C GLY A 103 -2.46 32.77 -17.57
N LEU A 104 -2.18 32.83 -18.88
CA LEU A 104 -0.81 32.84 -19.42
C LEU A 104 0.00 34.09 -19.03
N MET A 105 -0.67 35.19 -18.68
CA MET A 105 -0.03 36.46 -18.31
C MET A 105 0.09 36.63 -16.79
N THR A 106 -0.39 35.66 -16.01
CA THR A 106 -0.40 35.75 -14.55
C THR A 106 0.89 35.23 -13.93
N LEU A 107 1.18 35.68 -12.70
CA LEU A 107 2.36 35.24 -11.94
C LEU A 107 2.42 33.71 -11.74
N PRO A 108 1.32 32.99 -11.43
CA PRO A 108 1.37 31.53 -11.32
C PRO A 108 1.89 30.83 -12.59
N PHE A 109 1.45 31.26 -13.77
CA PHE A 109 1.95 30.70 -15.03
C PHE A 109 3.43 31.02 -15.23
N ALA A 110 3.84 32.27 -14.97
CA ALA A 110 5.24 32.67 -15.09
C ALA A 110 6.15 31.86 -14.14
N LEU A 111 5.72 31.63 -12.89
CA LEU A 111 6.43 30.79 -11.93
C LEU A 111 6.52 29.33 -12.41
N ALA A 112 5.42 28.74 -12.86
CA ALA A 112 5.43 27.38 -13.41
C ALA A 112 6.36 27.25 -14.63
N ALA A 113 6.28 28.20 -15.58
CA ALA A 113 7.13 28.24 -16.76
C ALA A 113 8.61 28.39 -16.39
N SER A 114 8.93 29.26 -15.44
CA SER A 114 10.31 29.40 -14.94
C SER A 114 10.84 28.11 -14.30
N GLY A 115 9.99 27.34 -13.61
CA GLY A 115 10.34 26.04 -13.06
C GLY A 115 10.73 25.04 -14.15
N VAL A 116 9.97 24.99 -15.25
CA VAL A 116 10.27 24.14 -16.42
C VAL A 116 11.60 24.55 -17.06
N VAL A 117 11.81 25.86 -17.27
CA VAL A 117 13.05 26.38 -17.86
C VAL A 117 14.26 26.07 -16.96
N LEU A 118 14.10 26.22 -15.63
CA LEU A 118 15.16 25.92 -14.67
C LEU A 118 15.49 24.43 -14.66
N ALA A 119 14.48 23.55 -14.67
CA ALA A 119 14.68 22.11 -14.75
C ALA A 119 15.39 21.72 -16.06
N TRP A 120 14.94 22.26 -17.20
CA TRP A 120 15.62 22.06 -18.48
C TRP A 120 17.09 22.48 -18.41
N PHE A 121 17.39 23.64 -17.84
CA PHE A 121 18.76 24.13 -17.72
C PHE A 121 19.60 23.23 -16.81
N PHE A 122 19.09 22.86 -15.64
CA PHE A 122 19.78 22.00 -14.67
C PHE A 122 20.05 20.61 -15.23
N TYR A 123 19.08 19.95 -15.87
CA TYR A 123 19.25 18.56 -16.30
C TYR A 123 19.82 18.42 -17.72
N MET A 124 19.62 19.39 -18.62
CA MET A 124 20.13 19.30 -20.00
C MET A 124 21.42 20.08 -20.26
N LYS A 125 21.68 21.16 -19.52
CA LYS A 125 22.84 22.06 -19.77
C LYS A 125 23.87 22.02 -18.65
N ARG A 126 23.46 22.02 -17.37
CA ARG A 126 24.35 22.11 -16.20
C ARG A 126 23.98 21.11 -15.08
N PRO A 127 24.16 19.80 -15.32
CA PRO A 127 23.84 18.75 -14.34
C PRO A 127 24.74 18.78 -13.10
N ASP A 128 25.85 19.53 -13.16
CA ASP A 128 26.71 19.82 -12.01
C ASP A 128 25.98 20.61 -10.91
N ILE A 129 24.98 21.42 -11.27
CA ILE A 129 24.26 22.26 -10.30
C ILE A 129 23.37 21.41 -9.38
N PRO A 130 22.47 20.53 -9.88
CA PRO A 130 21.75 19.59 -9.03
C PRO A 130 22.64 18.76 -8.11
N ALA A 131 23.75 18.22 -8.64
CA ALA A 131 24.71 17.44 -7.85
C ALA A 131 25.34 18.25 -6.71
N ALA A 132 25.71 19.51 -6.98
CA ALA A 132 26.24 20.42 -5.96
C ALA A 132 25.18 20.80 -4.90
N ILE A 133 23.93 21.02 -5.31
CA ILE A 133 22.81 21.29 -4.41
C ILE A 133 22.57 20.08 -3.50
N GLN A 134 22.55 18.87 -4.06
CA GLN A 134 22.39 17.62 -3.30
C GLN A 134 23.52 17.46 -2.28
N ALA A 135 24.77 17.68 -2.67
CA ALA A 135 25.91 17.58 -1.76
C ALA A 135 25.86 18.60 -0.62
N ARG A 136 25.41 19.83 -0.90
CA ARG A 136 25.33 20.92 0.10
C ARG A 136 24.13 20.78 1.04
N PHE A 137 22.99 20.32 0.52
CA PHE A 137 21.74 20.16 1.27
C PHE A 137 21.38 18.69 1.48
N SER A 138 22.38 17.86 1.75
CA SER A 138 22.25 16.40 1.85
C SER A 138 21.21 15.96 2.89
N LEU A 139 21.06 16.69 4.00
CA LEU A 139 20.02 16.40 4.99
C LEU A 139 18.62 16.61 4.43
N ILE A 140 18.36 17.75 3.79
CA ILE A 140 17.04 18.09 3.23
C ILE A 140 16.74 17.13 2.08
N ASN A 141 17.71 16.92 1.19
CA ASN A 141 17.59 15.97 0.09
C ASN A 141 17.28 14.56 0.62
N LYS A 142 17.98 14.08 1.66
CA LYS A 142 17.68 12.79 2.29
C LYS A 142 16.26 12.71 2.85
N VAL A 143 15.74 13.78 3.47
CA VAL A 143 14.34 13.79 3.95
C VAL A 143 13.36 13.70 2.79
N LEU A 144 13.58 14.47 1.72
CA LEU A 144 12.71 14.48 0.53
C LEU A 144 12.79 13.14 -0.24
N GLU A 145 13.99 12.59 -0.42
CA GLU A 145 14.20 11.28 -1.07
C GLU A 145 13.55 10.14 -0.27
N ASN A 146 13.61 10.20 1.06
CA ASN A 146 12.91 9.24 1.92
C ASN A 146 11.40 9.52 2.05
N LYS A 147 10.82 10.39 1.20
CA LYS A 147 9.39 10.78 1.22
C LYS A 147 8.93 11.21 2.62
N TYR A 148 9.75 12.02 3.29
CA TYR A 148 9.59 12.47 4.67
C TYR A 148 9.66 11.36 5.74
N GLY A 149 10.05 10.14 5.36
CA GLY A 149 10.11 8.97 6.23
C GLY A 149 8.76 8.30 6.48
N PHE A 150 7.68 8.74 5.83
CA PHE A 150 6.34 8.17 6.04
C PHE A 150 6.25 6.71 5.60
N ASP A 151 6.82 6.36 4.45
CA ASP A 151 6.82 4.98 3.94
C ASP A 151 7.58 4.05 4.90
N SER A 152 8.79 4.45 5.31
CA SER A 152 9.60 3.67 6.25
C SER A 152 8.94 3.52 7.63
N PHE A 153 8.28 4.57 8.11
CA PHE A 153 7.49 4.50 9.33
C PHE A 153 6.32 3.53 9.18
N ASN A 154 5.59 3.59 8.06
CA ASN A 154 4.44 2.71 7.83
C ASN A 154 4.86 1.24 7.78
N ASP A 155 5.92 0.92 7.04
CA ASP A 155 6.41 -0.46 6.95
C ASP A 155 6.96 -0.97 8.30
N ARG A 156 7.74 -0.16 9.03
CA ARG A 156 8.32 -0.58 10.32
C ARG A 156 7.30 -0.63 11.46
N PHE A 157 6.37 0.30 11.51
CA PHE A 157 5.43 0.41 12.61
C PHE A 157 4.16 -0.39 12.35
N PHE A 158 3.47 -0.13 11.25
CA PHE A 158 2.21 -0.82 10.95
C PHE A 158 2.45 -2.19 10.34
N ALA A 159 3.19 -2.30 9.23
CA ALA A 159 3.32 -3.58 8.55
C ALA A 159 4.08 -4.62 9.40
N ALA A 160 5.28 -4.28 9.90
CA ALA A 160 6.05 -5.17 10.75
C ALA A 160 5.37 -5.41 12.12
N GLY A 161 4.72 -4.39 12.70
CA GLY A 161 3.95 -4.55 13.92
C GLY A 161 2.78 -5.53 13.77
N SER A 162 2.00 -5.41 12.70
CA SER A 162 0.91 -6.33 12.38
C SER A 162 1.41 -7.75 12.09
N ARG A 163 2.50 -7.92 11.33
CA ARG A 163 3.11 -9.23 11.07
C ARG A 163 3.61 -9.87 12.37
N PHE A 164 4.29 -9.11 13.23
CA PHE A 164 4.76 -9.60 14.52
C PHE A 164 3.61 -10.07 15.40
N LEU A 165 2.56 -9.24 15.54
CA LEU A 165 1.41 -9.58 16.35
C LEU A 165 0.67 -10.81 15.79
N GLY A 166 0.47 -10.87 14.48
CA GLY A 166 -0.14 -12.02 13.81
C GLY A 166 0.64 -13.32 14.04
N ASN A 167 1.97 -13.28 13.87
CA ASN A 167 2.84 -14.43 14.11
C ASN A 167 2.81 -14.89 15.57
N LYS A 168 2.78 -13.95 16.53
CA LYS A 168 2.68 -14.29 17.96
C LYS A 168 1.34 -14.92 18.29
N LEU A 169 0.24 -14.39 17.77
CA LEU A 169 -1.10 -14.94 17.98
C LEU A 169 -1.22 -16.34 17.38
N TRP A 170 -0.67 -16.59 16.19
CA TRP A 170 -0.66 -17.91 15.58
C TRP A 170 0.17 -18.93 16.39
N GLN A 171 1.42 -18.60 16.73
CA GLN A 171 2.29 -19.53 17.45
C GLN A 171 1.79 -19.84 18.87
N ILE A 172 1.27 -18.83 19.58
CA ILE A 172 0.82 -18.99 20.97
C ILE A 172 -0.61 -19.54 21.01
N GLY A 173 -1.52 -18.96 20.24
CA GLY A 173 -2.92 -19.32 20.24
C GLY A 173 -3.15 -20.69 19.62
N ASP A 174 -2.73 -20.87 18.37
CA ASP A 174 -3.07 -22.06 17.59
C ASP A 174 -2.17 -23.23 17.97
N VAL A 175 -0.87 -23.10 17.68
CA VAL A 175 0.09 -24.20 17.81
C VAL A 175 0.27 -24.63 19.28
N LYS A 176 0.38 -23.67 20.20
CA LYS A 176 0.71 -24.01 21.60
C LYS A 176 -0.53 -24.36 22.44
N ILE A 177 -1.60 -23.58 22.34
CA ILE A 177 -2.79 -23.77 23.18
C ILE A 177 -3.74 -24.79 22.57
N ILE A 178 -4.12 -24.63 21.29
CA ILE A 178 -5.08 -25.53 20.65
C ILE A 178 -4.42 -26.88 20.37
N ASP A 179 -3.38 -26.91 19.53
CA ASP A 179 -2.76 -28.17 19.11
C ASP A 179 -1.99 -28.82 20.25
N GLY A 180 -1.17 -28.04 20.95
CA GLY A 180 -0.32 -28.52 22.04
C GLY A 180 -1.12 -28.96 23.26
N ALA A 181 -1.87 -28.04 23.87
CA ALA A 181 -2.51 -28.29 25.17
C ALA A 181 -3.84 -29.04 25.04
N MET A 182 -4.71 -28.66 24.10
CA MET A 182 -6.03 -29.28 24.01
C MET A 182 -5.99 -30.60 23.24
N VAL A 183 -5.45 -30.62 22.03
CA VAL A 183 -5.47 -31.84 21.19
C VAL A 183 -4.45 -32.86 21.66
N ASN A 184 -3.16 -32.52 21.60
CA ASN A 184 -2.08 -33.44 21.96
C ASN A 184 -2.04 -33.74 23.46
N GLY A 185 -2.41 -32.77 24.31
CA GLY A 185 -2.54 -32.97 25.75
C GLY A 185 -3.61 -34.02 26.09
N THR A 186 -4.79 -33.93 25.48
CA THR A 186 -5.87 -34.92 25.67
C THR A 186 -5.47 -36.28 25.12
N ALA A 187 -4.89 -36.33 23.92
CA ALA A 187 -4.40 -37.57 23.32
C ALA A 187 -3.35 -38.28 24.19
N ASN A 188 -2.38 -37.53 24.72
CA ASN A 188 -1.37 -38.07 25.64
C ASN A 188 -1.96 -38.54 26.97
N LEU A 189 -2.95 -37.83 27.52
CA LEU A 189 -3.62 -38.23 28.74
C LEU A 189 -4.37 -39.56 28.56
N ILE A 190 -5.15 -39.66 27.48
CA ILE A 190 -5.87 -40.89 27.12
C ILE A 190 -4.86 -42.02 26.89
N GLY A 191 -3.79 -41.77 26.14
CA GLY A 191 -2.73 -42.76 25.88
C GLY A 191 -2.09 -43.31 27.17
N LYS A 192 -1.80 -42.42 28.14
CA LYS A 192 -1.28 -42.82 29.47
C LYS A 192 -2.30 -43.65 30.25
N LEU A 193 -3.57 -43.23 30.28
CA LEU A 193 -4.66 -43.98 30.92
C LEU A 193 -4.82 -45.38 30.31
N SER A 194 -4.87 -45.47 28.98
CA SER A 194 -4.94 -46.75 28.26
C SER A 194 -3.72 -47.63 28.56
N GLY A 195 -2.52 -47.04 28.69
CA GLY A 195 -1.32 -47.76 29.08
C GLY A 195 -1.39 -48.37 30.49
N VAL A 196 -1.99 -47.65 31.44
CA VAL A 196 -2.22 -48.15 32.81
C VAL A 196 -3.29 -49.26 32.80
N ILE A 197 -4.41 -49.04 32.12
CA ILE A 197 -5.50 -50.04 32.02
C ILE A 197 -5.00 -51.32 31.36
N ARG A 198 -4.15 -51.23 30.34
CA ARG A 198 -3.56 -52.40 29.66
C ARG A 198 -2.72 -53.27 30.60
N LYS A 199 -2.07 -52.68 31.62
CA LYS A 199 -1.31 -53.46 32.61
C LYS A 199 -2.20 -54.26 33.58
N LEU A 200 -3.47 -53.88 33.72
CA LEU A 200 -4.45 -54.65 34.51
C LEU A 200 -4.90 -55.94 33.79
N GLN A 201 -4.74 -56.00 32.46
CA GLN A 201 -4.97 -57.22 31.68
C GLN A 201 -3.68 -58.05 31.65
N THR A 202 -3.47 -58.88 32.68
CA THR A 202 -2.25 -59.69 32.85
C THR A 202 -2.26 -61.01 32.08
N GLY A 203 -3.40 -61.42 31.51
CA GLY A 203 -3.56 -62.68 30.76
C GLY A 203 -3.63 -63.94 31.64
N LEU A 204 -3.49 -63.81 32.96
CA LEU A 204 -3.57 -64.92 33.91
C LEU A 204 -5.03 -65.19 34.28
N ILE A 205 -5.48 -66.45 34.11
CA ILE A 205 -6.88 -66.87 34.35
C ILE A 205 -7.36 -66.52 35.78
N TYR A 206 -6.48 -66.63 36.78
CA TYR A 206 -6.80 -66.31 38.18
C TYR A 206 -7.19 -64.84 38.40
N HIS A 207 -6.60 -63.88 37.67
CA HIS A 207 -6.96 -62.46 37.80
C HIS A 207 -8.37 -62.20 37.27
N TYR A 208 -8.77 -62.87 36.18
CA TYR A 208 -10.13 -62.77 35.65
C TYR A 208 -11.15 -63.41 36.59
N ALA A 209 -10.85 -64.59 37.13
CA ALA A 209 -11.72 -65.25 38.11
C ALA A 209 -11.96 -64.37 39.35
N PHE A 210 -10.90 -63.75 39.88
CA PHE A 210 -10.99 -62.82 41.01
C PHE A 210 -11.84 -61.59 40.68
N ALA A 211 -11.64 -60.98 39.51
CA ALA A 211 -12.43 -59.84 39.04
C ALA A 211 -13.93 -60.17 38.89
N MET A 212 -14.26 -61.37 38.39
CA MET A 212 -15.65 -61.82 38.27
C MET A 212 -16.32 -62.00 39.63
N ILE A 213 -15.63 -62.57 40.62
CA ILE A 213 -16.17 -62.75 41.98
C ILE A 213 -16.46 -61.38 42.61
N ILE A 214 -15.51 -60.43 42.53
CA ILE A 214 -15.72 -59.06 43.01
C ILE A 214 -16.87 -58.39 42.27
N GLY A 215 -16.96 -58.56 40.94
CA GLY A 215 -18.02 -58.00 40.12
C GLY A 215 -19.41 -58.48 40.55
N VAL A 216 -19.59 -59.80 40.73
CA VAL A 216 -20.86 -60.39 41.21
C VAL A 216 -21.16 -59.93 42.63
N PHE A 217 -20.18 -59.93 43.53
CA PHE A 217 -20.35 -59.47 44.91
C PHE A 217 -20.80 -58.01 44.96
N LEU A 218 -20.16 -57.12 44.19
CA LEU A 218 -20.54 -55.71 44.10
C LEU A 218 -21.92 -55.54 43.46
N MET A 219 -22.24 -56.31 42.41
CA MET A 219 -23.54 -56.23 41.75
C MET A 219 -24.67 -56.65 42.68
N LEU A 220 -24.48 -57.72 43.45
CA LEU A 220 -25.44 -58.16 44.46
C LEU A 220 -25.52 -57.17 45.63
N SER A 221 -24.39 -56.65 46.11
CA SER A 221 -24.36 -55.67 47.20
C SER A 221 -25.04 -54.36 46.82
N LEU A 222 -24.75 -53.81 45.63
CA LEU A 222 -25.38 -52.60 45.11
C LEU A 222 -26.85 -52.84 44.75
N GLY A 223 -27.21 -54.04 44.27
CA GLY A 223 -28.58 -54.43 44.00
C GLY A 223 -29.42 -54.53 45.27
N LEU A 224 -28.88 -55.13 46.33
CA LEU A 224 -29.51 -55.24 47.65
C LEU A 224 -29.57 -53.89 48.39
N LEU A 225 -28.64 -52.96 48.13
CA LEU A 225 -28.71 -51.59 48.65
C LEU A 225 -29.76 -50.71 47.95
N LYS A 226 -30.26 -51.13 46.79
CA LYS A 226 -31.25 -50.41 45.97
C LYS A 226 -32.67 -50.99 46.07
N ILE A 227 -32.88 -52.03 46.88
CA ILE A 227 -34.19 -52.56 47.27
C ILE A 227 -34.43 -52.14 48.73
#